data_AF-B5JJT5-F1
#
_entry.id   AF-B5JJT5-F1
#
_cell.length_a   1.000
_cell.length_b   1.000
_cell.length_c   1.000
_cell.angle_alpha   90.00
_cell.angle_beta   90.00
_cell.angle_gamma   90.00
#
_symmetry.space_group_name_H-M   'P 1'
#
loop_
_entity.id
_entity.type
_entity.pdbx_description
1 polymer ?
#
loop_
_entity_poly.entity_id
_entity_poly.type
_entity_poly.pdbx_seq_one_letter_code
_entity_poly.pdbx_strand_id
1 'polypeptide(L)'
;MDWLFDNLGKLAPLVIFLLYMISSLKGKGQAEEEEFDPAAAERARKIQEEIRRKILERQRGEGPPTGRPPILEPSYEEPEEAYATPRPARPEVRAPRPTVSFDREEAPQTVMVDPYVQKRKEVEAKLKEAKKLKAEASSKAKSIANKTFETDRRVSGRVLRKRLLQNLGDPASLKSAVLVREVLDPPIGMR
;
A
#
# COMPACT_ATOMS: atom_id res chain seq x y z
N MET A 1 -15.51 8.22 -24.32
CA MET A 1 -14.30 8.14 -23.48
C MET A 1 -13.07 8.69 -24.22
N ASP A 2 -13.17 8.93 -25.53
CA ASP A 2 -12.05 9.25 -26.44
C ASP A 2 -11.51 10.68 -26.28
N TRP A 3 -12.36 11.60 -25.77
CA TRP A 3 -11.96 12.97 -25.49
C TRP A 3 -10.79 13.10 -24.50
N LEU A 4 -10.65 12.14 -23.57
CA LEU A 4 -9.57 12.13 -22.59
C LEU A 4 -8.23 11.76 -23.25
N PHE A 5 -8.23 10.85 -24.22
CA PHE A 5 -7.04 10.40 -24.94
C PHE A 5 -6.56 11.44 -25.95
N ASP A 6 -7.48 12.12 -26.65
CA ASP A 6 -7.15 13.19 -27.60
C ASP A 6 -6.51 14.42 -26.94
N ASN A 7 -6.87 14.69 -25.68
CA ASN A 7 -6.29 15.80 -24.91
C ASN A 7 -5.18 15.36 -23.96
N LEU A 8 -4.82 14.07 -23.93
CA LEU A 8 -3.83 13.54 -22.99
C LEU A 8 -2.44 14.15 -23.24
N GLY A 9 -2.08 14.39 -24.51
CA GLY A 9 -0.84 15.09 -24.86
C GLY A 9 -0.80 16.54 -24.36
N LYS A 10 -1.96 17.22 -24.30
CA LYS A 10 -2.09 18.59 -23.77
C LYS A 10 -2.21 18.61 -22.24
N LEU A 11 -2.77 17.55 -21.64
CA LEU A 11 -2.89 17.39 -20.20
C LEU A 11 -1.58 16.93 -19.54
N ALA A 12 -0.71 16.21 -20.25
CA ALA A 12 0.57 15.73 -19.73
C ALA A 12 1.40 16.82 -19.04
N PRO A 13 1.68 17.99 -19.66
CA PRO A 13 2.43 19.06 -18.99
C PRO A 13 1.67 19.63 -17.78
N LEU A 14 0.34 19.67 -17.82
CA LEU A 14 -0.50 20.15 -16.71
C LEU A 14 -0.43 19.19 -15.52
N VAL A 15 -0.47 17.88 -15.75
CA VAL A 15 -0.34 16.85 -14.72
C VAL A 15 1.06 16.85 -14.12
N ILE A 16 2.11 16.98 -14.95
CA ILE A 16 3.50 17.09 -14.49
C ILE A 16 3.68 18.36 -13.64
N PHE A 17 3.12 19.49 -14.08
CA PHE A 17 3.16 20.74 -13.34
C PHE A 17 2.41 20.63 -12.01
N LEU A 18 1.25 19.96 -11.99
CA LEU A 18 0.47 19.73 -10.77
C LEU A 18 1.22 18.82 -9.79
N LEU A 19 1.85 17.74 -10.28
CA LEU A 19 2.72 16.87 -9.50
C LEU A 19 3.93 17.62 -8.95
N TYR A 20 4.57 18.46 -9.76
CA TYR A 20 5.70 19.29 -9.34
C TYR A 20 5.28 20.32 -8.28
N MET A 21 4.13 20.97 -8.43
CA MET A 21 3.57 21.87 -7.43
C MET A 21 3.25 21.15 -6.12
N ILE A 22 2.60 19.98 -6.17
CA ILE A 22 2.30 19.17 -4.99
C ILE A 22 3.61 18.70 -4.32
N SER A 23 4.62 18.32 -5.10
CA SER A 23 5.95 17.96 -4.59
C SER A 23 6.68 19.17 -3.98
N SER A 24 6.52 20.37 -4.54
CA SER A 24 7.10 21.61 -4.02
C SER A 24 6.42 22.08 -2.73
N LEU A 25 5.09 21.91 -2.65
CA LEU A 25 4.29 22.18 -1.46
C LEU A 25 4.60 21.18 -0.33
N LYS A 26 4.91 19.92 -0.67
CA LYS A 26 5.30 18.88 0.29
C LYS A 26 6.78 18.93 0.68
N GLY A 27 7.64 19.46 -0.18
CA GLY A 27 9.08 19.62 0.05
C GLY A 27 9.48 20.72 1.03
N LYS A 28 8.57 21.65 1.39
CA LYS A 28 8.83 22.66 2.43
C LYS A 28 8.60 22.17 3.87
N GLY A 29 8.08 20.96 4.06
CA GLY A 29 7.87 20.35 5.38
C GLY A 29 8.50 18.96 5.55
N GLN A 30 9.23 18.47 4.54
CA GLN A 30 10.07 17.25 4.62
C GLN A 30 11.52 17.57 4.27
N ALA A 31 11.94 18.78 4.57
CA ALA A 31 13.29 19.06 5.01
C ALA A 31 13.25 19.22 6.54
N GLU A 32 12.58 18.29 7.24
CA GLU A 32 13.19 17.79 8.49
C GLU A 32 14.57 17.31 8.01
N GLU A 33 15.66 17.91 8.47
CA GLU A 33 16.32 17.33 9.64
C GLU A 33 16.13 15.81 9.63
N GLU A 34 16.64 15.16 8.57
CA GLU A 34 17.55 14.05 8.82
C GLU A 34 18.62 14.63 9.73
N GLU A 35 18.30 14.71 11.02
CA GLU A 35 19.24 14.54 12.09
C GLU A 35 20.07 13.36 11.60
N PHE A 36 21.25 13.68 11.07
CA PHE A 36 22.16 12.74 10.46
C PHE A 36 22.69 11.93 11.64
N ASP A 37 21.85 11.08 12.21
CA ASP A 37 22.16 10.21 13.32
C ASP A 37 23.30 9.34 12.78
N PRO A 38 24.55 9.61 13.16
CA PRO A 38 25.69 8.89 12.60
C PRO A 38 25.52 7.40 12.85
N ALA A 39 24.78 7.01 13.91
CA ALA A 39 24.43 5.63 14.20
C ALA A 39 23.41 5.03 13.21
N ALA A 40 22.49 5.81 12.65
CA ALA A 40 21.59 5.35 11.59
C ALA A 40 22.35 5.14 10.26
N ALA A 41 23.26 6.04 9.92
CA ALA A 41 24.12 5.92 8.75
C ALA A 41 25.07 4.72 8.84
N GLU A 42 25.64 4.45 10.02
CA GLU A 42 26.47 3.28 10.28
C GLU A 42 25.67 1.97 10.21
N ARG A 43 24.45 1.93 10.76
CA ARG A 43 23.55 0.79 10.63
C ARG A 43 23.19 0.51 9.17
N ALA A 44 22.89 1.54 8.40
CA ALA A 44 22.60 1.41 6.97
C ALA A 44 23.79 0.85 6.19
N ARG A 45 25.02 1.33 6.46
CA ARG A 45 26.25 0.80 5.84
C ARG A 45 26.47 -0.67 6.18
N LYS A 46 26.31 -1.05 7.45
CA LYS A 46 26.42 -2.46 7.90
C LYS A 46 25.41 -3.37 7.22
N ILE A 47 24.16 -2.92 7.09
CA ILE A 47 23.10 -3.66 6.39
C ILE A 47 23.43 -3.83 4.90
N GLN A 48 23.93 -2.79 4.24
CA GLN A 48 24.32 -2.87 2.83
C GLN A 48 25.48 -3.83 2.61
N GLU A 49 26.48 -3.84 3.49
CA GLU A 49 27.60 -4.78 3.43
C GLU A 49 27.16 -6.23 3.67
N GLU A 50 26.26 -6.48 4.62
CA GLU A 50 25.68 -7.82 4.86
C GLU A 50 24.87 -8.30 3.65
N ILE A 51 24.05 -7.43 3.03
CA ILE A 51 23.30 -7.76 1.82
C ILE A 51 24.25 -8.06 0.67
N ARG A 52 25.29 -7.25 0.47
CA ARG A 52 26.27 -7.44 -0.60
C ARG A 52 27.03 -8.76 -0.42
N ARG A 53 27.42 -9.10 0.81
CA ARG A 53 28.05 -10.38 1.15
C ARG A 53 27.12 -11.56 0.88
N LYS A 54 25.84 -11.45 1.27
CA LYS A 54 24.84 -12.50 1.08
C LYS A 54 24.44 -12.70 -0.39
N ILE A 55 24.49 -11.65 -1.20
CA ILE A 55 24.30 -11.74 -2.66
C ILE A 55 25.50 -12.43 -3.31
N LEU A 56 26.72 -12.07 -2.91
CA LEU A 56 27.94 -12.73 -3.41
C LEU A 56 27.96 -14.21 -3.03
N GLU A 57 27.56 -14.56 -1.82
CA GLU A 57 27.43 -15.96 -1.35
C GLU A 57 26.38 -16.75 -2.15
N ARG A 58 25.25 -16.11 -2.49
CA ARG A 58 24.24 -16.69 -3.40
C ARG A 58 24.76 -16.83 -4.84
N GLN A 59 25.56 -15.90 -5.32
CA GLN A 59 26.16 -15.97 -6.67
C GLN A 59 27.29 -17.01 -6.74
N ARG A 60 28.01 -17.26 -5.64
CA ARG A 60 29.09 -18.24 -5.56
C ARG A 60 28.60 -19.68 -5.38
N GLY A 61 27.29 -19.88 -5.21
CA GLY A 61 26.66 -21.21 -5.22
C GLY A 61 26.80 -22.02 -3.92
N GLU A 62 27.25 -21.42 -2.81
CA GLU A 62 27.53 -22.14 -1.54
C GLU A 62 26.39 -22.04 -0.51
N GLY A 63 25.14 -21.87 -0.96
CA GLY A 63 23.96 -21.85 -0.07
C GLY A 63 22.91 -22.88 -0.51
N PRO A 64 22.25 -23.60 0.43
CA PRO A 64 21.28 -24.63 0.07
C PRO A 64 20.07 -24.02 -0.65
N PRO A 65 19.57 -24.67 -1.73
CA PRO A 65 18.43 -24.18 -2.49
C PRO A 65 17.14 -24.38 -1.68
N THR A 66 16.73 -23.39 -0.89
CA THR A 66 15.41 -23.38 -0.28
C THR A 66 14.51 -22.36 -0.96
N GLY A 67 13.53 -22.86 -1.71
CA GLY A 67 12.19 -22.26 -1.70
C GLY A 67 11.74 -21.54 -2.97
N ARG A 68 11.72 -22.22 -4.12
CA ARG A 68 10.56 -22.07 -5.01
C ARG A 68 9.85 -23.42 -5.02
N PRO A 69 8.68 -23.58 -4.36
CA PRO A 69 7.88 -24.77 -4.60
C PRO A 69 7.56 -24.83 -6.10
N PRO A 70 7.57 -26.04 -6.72
CA PRO A 70 7.11 -26.17 -8.09
C PRO A 70 5.69 -25.60 -8.17
N ILE A 71 5.46 -24.69 -9.12
CA ILE A 71 4.12 -24.22 -9.44
C ILE A 71 3.41 -25.44 -10.04
N LEU A 72 2.58 -26.10 -9.24
CA LEU A 72 1.59 -27.05 -9.74
C LEU A 72 0.55 -26.22 -10.47
N GLU A 73 0.61 -26.22 -11.80
CA GLU A 73 -0.50 -25.73 -12.62
C GLU A 73 -1.74 -26.57 -12.30
N PRO A 74 -2.89 -25.95 -11.95
CA PRO A 74 -4.13 -26.69 -11.87
C PRO A 74 -4.50 -27.16 -13.28
N SER A 75 -4.36 -28.46 -13.53
CA SER A 75 -4.97 -29.11 -14.69
C SER A 75 -6.49 -29.02 -14.51
N TYR A 76 -7.14 -28.15 -15.26
CA TYR A 76 -8.58 -28.19 -15.42
C TYR A 76 -8.89 -29.42 -16.27
N GLU A 77 -9.23 -30.54 -15.63
CA GLU A 77 -9.92 -31.63 -16.33
C GLU A 77 -11.31 -31.10 -16.68
N GLU A 78 -11.47 -30.74 -17.95
CA GLU A 78 -12.75 -30.53 -18.60
C GLU A 78 -13.58 -31.82 -18.44
N PRO A 79 -14.81 -31.77 -17.91
CA PRO A 79 -15.61 -32.97 -17.78
C PRO A 79 -16.00 -33.46 -19.18
N GLU A 80 -15.28 -34.45 -19.70
CA GLU A 80 -15.70 -35.19 -20.87
C GLU A 80 -17.05 -35.86 -20.56
N GLU A 81 -18.06 -35.48 -21.33
CA GLU A 81 -19.36 -36.15 -21.33
C GLU A 81 -19.15 -37.63 -21.67
N ALA A 82 -19.22 -38.46 -20.64
CA ALA A 82 -19.05 -39.90 -20.75
C ALA A 82 -20.20 -40.50 -21.56
N TYR A 83 -19.97 -40.69 -22.87
CA TYR A 83 -20.76 -41.62 -23.67
C TYR A 83 -20.58 -43.03 -23.09
N ALA A 84 -21.67 -43.55 -22.54
CA ALA A 84 -21.72 -44.87 -21.93
C ALA A 84 -21.39 -45.97 -22.95
N THR A 85 -20.27 -46.65 -22.74
CA THR A 85 -20.05 -47.99 -23.29
C THR A 85 -20.13 -49.01 -22.14
N PRO A 86 -20.90 -50.10 -22.26
CA PRO A 86 -20.95 -51.11 -21.21
C PRO A 86 -19.66 -51.92 -21.23
N ARG A 87 -18.86 -51.79 -20.17
CA ARG A 87 -17.67 -52.61 -19.92
C ARG A 87 -18.11 -53.99 -19.42
N PRO A 88 -17.64 -55.12 -19.99
CA PRO A 88 -17.98 -56.43 -19.46
C PRO A 88 -17.32 -56.67 -18.10
N ALA A 89 -18.08 -57.22 -17.16
CA ALA A 89 -17.65 -57.51 -15.80
C ALA A 89 -16.53 -58.55 -15.77
N ARG A 90 -15.44 -58.23 -15.06
CA ARG A 90 -14.32 -59.13 -14.79
C ARG A 90 -14.53 -59.76 -13.41
N PRO A 91 -14.38 -61.08 -13.22
CA PRO A 91 -14.55 -61.69 -11.90
C PRO A 91 -13.37 -61.34 -10.99
N GLU A 92 -13.66 -60.78 -9.82
CA GLU A 92 -12.67 -60.52 -8.77
C GLU A 92 -12.30 -61.83 -8.05
N VAL A 93 -11.04 -62.25 -8.19
CA VAL A 93 -10.45 -63.26 -7.29
C VAL A 93 -9.85 -62.51 -6.10
N ARG A 94 -10.52 -62.62 -4.95
CA ARG A 94 -10.14 -61.95 -3.70
C ARG A 94 -9.15 -62.83 -2.92
N ALA A 95 -7.88 -62.43 -2.85
CA ALA A 95 -6.93 -63.00 -1.90
C ALA A 95 -7.03 -62.28 -0.54
N PRO A 96 -6.98 -62.99 0.60
CA PRO A 96 -7.02 -62.36 1.92
C PRO A 96 -5.69 -61.66 2.24
N ARG A 97 -5.75 -60.39 2.70
CA ARG A 97 -4.59 -59.66 3.22
C ARG A 97 -4.39 -60.00 4.72
N PRO A 98 -3.16 -60.21 5.20
CA PRO A 98 -2.90 -60.36 6.63
C PRO A 98 -3.01 -59.00 7.33
N THR A 99 -3.78 -58.96 8.42
CA THR A 99 -3.87 -57.81 9.34
C THR A 99 -2.65 -57.83 10.27
N VAL A 100 -1.79 -56.81 10.15
CA VAL A 100 -0.74 -56.53 11.14
C VAL A 100 -1.35 -55.61 12.20
N SER A 101 -1.52 -56.11 13.41
CA SER A 101 -1.86 -55.31 14.59
C SER A 101 -0.60 -54.66 15.14
N PHE A 102 -0.51 -53.33 15.06
CA PHE A 102 0.51 -52.56 15.76
C PHE A 102 -0.03 -52.18 17.13
N ASP A 103 0.52 -52.77 18.20
CA ASP A 103 0.38 -52.23 19.55
C ASP A 103 1.15 -50.90 19.61
N ARG A 104 0.40 -49.81 19.67
CA ARG A 104 0.92 -48.45 19.76
C ARG A 104 1.09 -48.10 21.23
N GLU A 105 2.31 -48.20 21.74
CA GLU A 105 2.66 -47.64 23.05
C GLU A 105 2.38 -46.12 23.05
N GLU A 106 1.47 -45.69 23.92
CA GLU A 106 1.18 -44.27 24.16
C GLU A 106 2.36 -43.64 24.91
N ALA A 107 3.17 -42.87 24.19
CA ALA A 107 4.18 -42.02 24.79
C ALA A 107 3.50 -40.90 25.61
N PRO A 108 4.06 -40.52 26.79
CA PRO A 108 3.50 -39.48 27.63
C PRO A 108 3.54 -38.12 26.90
N GLN A 109 2.37 -37.51 26.73
CA GLN A 109 2.21 -36.18 26.15
C GLN A 109 2.86 -35.15 27.09
N THR A 110 4.08 -34.74 26.76
CA THR A 110 4.70 -33.56 27.34
C THR A 110 3.83 -32.35 27.00
N VAL A 111 3.20 -31.75 28.02
CA VAL A 111 2.45 -30.50 27.90
C VAL A 111 3.46 -29.38 27.59
N MET A 112 3.82 -29.23 26.32
CA MET A 112 4.53 -28.05 25.86
C MET A 112 3.59 -26.87 25.99
N VAL A 113 3.91 -25.96 26.91
CA VAL A 113 3.24 -24.66 27.01
C VAL A 113 3.38 -23.96 25.66
N ASP A 114 2.26 -23.82 24.97
CA ASP A 114 2.21 -23.43 23.57
C ASP A 114 2.66 -21.94 23.40
N PRO A 115 3.84 -21.67 22.81
CA PRO A 115 4.36 -20.31 22.62
C PRO A 115 3.47 -19.47 21.69
N TYR A 116 2.49 -20.08 21.02
CA TYR A 116 1.52 -19.39 20.18
C TYR A 116 0.48 -18.60 20.97
N VAL A 117 0.21 -18.97 22.23
CA VAL A 117 -0.78 -18.26 23.07
C VAL A 117 -0.33 -16.83 23.39
N GLN A 118 0.96 -16.64 23.67
CA GLN A 118 1.53 -15.31 23.94
C GLN A 118 1.50 -14.42 22.69
N LYS A 119 1.93 -14.97 21.55
CA LYS A 119 1.89 -14.25 20.26
C LYS A 119 0.47 -13.80 19.88
N ARG A 120 -0.54 -14.64 20.13
CA ARG A 120 -1.95 -14.28 19.87
C ARG A 120 -2.39 -13.07 20.69
N LYS A 121 -2.03 -13.01 21.97
CA LYS A 121 -2.36 -11.88 22.85
C LYS A 121 -1.68 -10.58 22.39
N GLU A 122 -0.42 -10.65 21.97
CA GLU A 122 0.31 -9.50 21.44
C GLU A 122 -0.32 -8.95 20.15
N VAL A 123 -0.67 -9.84 19.22
CA VAL A 123 -1.33 -9.45 17.97
C VAL A 123 -2.69 -8.81 18.23
N GLU A 124 -3.46 -9.37 19.16
CA GLU A 124 -4.77 -8.83 19.54
C GLU A 124 -4.64 -7.44 20.19
N ALA A 125 -3.65 -7.25 21.06
CA ALA A 125 -3.37 -5.95 21.68
C ALA A 125 -3.02 -4.90 20.61
N LYS A 126 -2.12 -5.22 19.68
CA LYS A 126 -1.74 -4.34 18.56
C LYS A 126 -2.93 -3.99 17.68
N LEU A 127 -3.80 -4.95 17.38
CA LEU A 127 -5.02 -4.71 16.60
C LEU A 127 -5.99 -3.76 17.33
N LYS A 128 -6.13 -3.89 18.66
CA LYS A 128 -6.97 -2.99 19.46
C LYS A 128 -6.42 -1.57 19.45
N GLU A 129 -5.11 -1.40 19.61
CA GLU A 129 -4.45 -0.08 19.56
C GLU A 129 -4.61 0.58 18.19
N ALA A 130 -4.33 -0.16 17.11
CA ALA A 130 -4.49 0.36 15.75
C ALA A 130 -5.94 0.78 15.45
N LYS A 131 -6.92 0.03 15.93
CA LYS A 131 -8.35 0.39 15.80
C LYS A 131 -8.69 1.68 16.55
N LYS A 132 -8.17 1.86 17.77
CA LYS A 132 -8.38 3.09 18.56
C LYS A 132 -7.77 4.31 17.84
N LEU A 133 -6.52 4.21 17.42
CA LEU A 133 -5.84 5.28 16.69
C LEU A 133 -6.57 5.65 15.39
N LYS A 134 -7.05 4.64 14.64
CA LYS A 134 -7.86 4.87 13.43
C LYS A 134 -9.17 5.59 13.74
N ALA A 135 -9.87 5.20 14.82
CA ALA A 135 -11.10 5.85 15.24
C ALA A 135 -10.86 7.32 15.59
N GLU A 136 -9.83 7.62 16.38
CA GLU A 136 -9.43 8.99 16.75
C GLU A 136 -9.01 9.83 15.55
N ALA A 137 -8.21 9.27 14.64
CA ALA A 137 -7.82 9.96 13.42
C ALA A 137 -9.05 10.25 12.54
N SER A 138 -9.98 9.31 12.44
CA SER A 138 -11.20 9.49 11.65
C SER A 138 -12.16 10.53 12.24
N SER A 139 -12.27 10.65 13.56
CA SER A 139 -13.10 11.67 14.20
C SER A 139 -12.49 13.07 14.04
N LYS A 140 -11.17 13.19 14.21
CA LYS A 140 -10.43 14.44 13.92
C LYS A 140 -10.59 14.86 12.46
N ALA A 141 -10.41 13.94 11.51
CA ALA A 141 -10.57 14.22 10.08
C ALA A 141 -11.99 14.72 9.75
N LYS A 142 -13.04 14.11 10.31
CA LYS A 142 -14.42 14.56 10.14
C LYS A 142 -14.66 15.97 10.69
N SER A 143 -14.10 16.29 11.86
CA SER A 143 -14.22 17.64 12.44
C SER A 143 -13.54 18.72 11.59
N ILE A 144 -12.38 18.41 11.01
CA ILE A 144 -11.65 19.32 10.13
C ILE A 144 -12.43 19.53 8.83
N ALA A 145 -12.91 18.45 8.21
CA ALA A 145 -13.70 18.51 6.98
C ALA A 145 -14.98 19.35 7.17
N ASN A 146 -15.72 19.16 8.26
CA ASN A 146 -16.91 19.96 8.52
C ASN A 146 -16.57 21.44 8.73
N LYS A 147 -15.45 21.75 9.38
CA LYS A 147 -15.00 23.14 9.60
C LYS A 147 -14.60 23.85 8.30
N THR A 148 -13.94 23.15 7.37
CA THR A 148 -13.58 23.73 6.06
C THR A 148 -14.79 23.95 5.17
N PHE A 149 -15.76 23.02 5.16
CA PHE A 149 -16.99 23.17 4.37
C PHE A 149 -17.88 24.34 4.84
N GLU A 150 -17.90 24.68 6.13
CA GLU A 150 -18.64 25.85 6.62
C GLU A 150 -17.96 27.18 6.28
N THR A 151 -16.63 27.23 6.24
CA THR A 151 -15.90 28.46 5.87
C THR A 151 -15.99 28.79 4.39
N ASP A 152 -16.06 27.79 3.50
CA ASP A 152 -16.07 28.02 2.05
C ASP A 152 -17.43 28.45 1.49
N ARG A 153 -18.55 28.14 2.16
CA ARG A 153 -19.89 28.47 1.66
C ARG A 153 -20.32 29.93 1.83
N ARG A 154 -19.55 30.78 2.53
CA ARG A 154 -19.99 32.15 2.89
C ARG A 154 -18.98 33.27 2.63
N VAL A 155 -17.84 33.02 2.01
CA VAL A 155 -16.98 34.14 1.59
C VAL A 155 -17.50 34.69 0.27
N SER A 156 -18.42 35.65 0.35
CA SER A 156 -18.83 36.39 -0.85
C SER A 156 -17.60 36.98 -1.53
N GLY A 157 -17.54 36.95 -2.86
CA GLY A 157 -16.39 37.47 -3.63
C GLY A 157 -16.04 38.92 -3.28
N ARG A 158 -16.98 39.70 -2.74
CA ARG A 158 -16.74 41.06 -2.22
C ARG A 158 -15.88 41.08 -0.95
N VAL A 159 -16.07 40.12 -0.04
CA VAL A 159 -15.27 40.01 1.20
C VAL A 159 -13.85 39.55 0.88
N LEU A 160 -13.71 38.58 -0.04
CA LEU A 160 -12.39 38.16 -0.52
C LEU A 160 -11.67 39.32 -1.21
N ARG A 161 -12.35 40.05 -2.10
CA ARG A 161 -11.79 41.24 -2.76
C ARG A 161 -11.35 42.30 -1.76
N LYS A 162 -12.15 42.57 -0.72
CA LYS A 162 -11.78 43.55 0.33
C LYS A 162 -10.54 43.11 1.11
N ARG A 163 -10.43 41.83 1.47
CA ARG A 163 -9.25 41.28 2.16
C ARG A 163 -8.00 41.30 1.27
N LEU A 164 -8.15 40.95 -0.01
CA LEU A 164 -7.05 41.04 -0.98
C LEU A 164 -6.58 42.49 -1.14
N LEU A 165 -7.50 43.43 -1.35
CA LEU A 165 -7.18 44.86 -1.45
C LEU A 165 -6.55 45.43 -0.17
N GLN A 166 -6.93 44.93 1.01
CA GLN A 166 -6.31 45.30 2.29
C GLN A 166 -4.89 44.74 2.43
N ASN A 167 -4.63 43.55 1.86
CA ASN A 167 -3.33 42.90 1.93
C ASN A 167 -2.40 43.28 0.78
N LEU A 168 -2.84 44.12 -0.18
CA LEU A 168 -2.05 44.52 -1.36
C LEU A 168 -0.77 45.31 -1.05
N GLY A 169 -0.60 45.79 0.19
CA GLY A 169 0.64 46.42 0.66
C GLY A 169 1.81 45.44 0.85
N ASP A 170 1.52 44.13 0.90
CA ASP A 170 2.53 43.08 0.97
C ASP A 170 2.83 42.51 -0.43
N PRO A 171 4.11 42.44 -0.86
CA PRO A 171 4.49 41.90 -2.17
C PRO A 171 4.08 40.44 -2.37
N ALA A 172 3.95 39.62 -1.33
CA ALA A 172 3.49 38.24 -1.46
C ALA A 172 1.98 38.20 -1.79
N SER A 173 1.21 39.04 -1.12
CA SER A 173 -0.23 39.20 -1.36
C SER A 173 -0.54 39.81 -2.74
N LEU A 174 0.31 40.71 -3.25
CA LEU A 174 0.17 41.27 -4.60
C LEU A 174 0.29 40.20 -5.69
N LYS A 175 1.25 39.28 -5.57
CA LYS A 175 1.40 38.13 -6.48
C LYS A 175 0.17 37.23 -6.47
N SER A 176 -0.39 36.97 -5.28
CA SER A 176 -1.60 36.15 -5.15
C SER A 176 -2.81 36.82 -5.82
N ALA A 177 -2.95 38.14 -5.72
CA ALA A 177 -4.03 38.89 -6.36
C ALA A 177 -3.90 38.88 -7.90
N VAL A 178 -2.68 38.98 -8.43
CA VAL A 178 -2.41 38.88 -9.88
C VAL A 178 -2.74 37.46 -10.39
N LEU A 179 -2.34 36.42 -9.67
CA LEU A 179 -2.66 35.03 -10.03
C LEU A 179 -4.17 34.78 -10.02
N VAL A 180 -4.88 35.23 -8.98
CA VAL A 180 -6.33 35.10 -8.90
C VAL A 180 -7.01 35.83 -10.05
N ARG A 181 -6.50 37.00 -10.45
CA ARG A 181 -7.01 37.72 -11.62
C ARG A 181 -6.78 36.93 -12.91
N GLU A 182 -5.58 36.41 -13.15
CA GLU A 182 -5.27 35.64 -14.37
C GLU A 182 -6.10 34.36 -14.49
N VAL A 183 -6.43 33.72 -13.36
CA VAL A 183 -7.25 32.50 -13.33
C VAL A 183 -8.74 32.79 -13.52
N LEU A 184 -9.22 33.96 -13.09
CA LEU A 184 -10.64 34.32 -13.11
C LEU A 184 -11.05 35.22 -14.28
N ASP A 185 -10.14 36.01 -14.85
CA ASP A 185 -10.39 36.83 -16.04
C ASP A 185 -10.16 36.02 -17.32
N PRO A 186 -10.79 36.42 -18.45
CA PRO A 186 -10.45 35.88 -19.76
C PRO A 186 -8.95 36.09 -20.04
N PRO A 187 -8.24 35.08 -20.57
CA PRO A 187 -6.81 35.17 -20.82
C PRO A 187 -6.53 36.38 -21.72
N ILE A 188 -5.48 37.13 -21.39
CA ILE A 188 -5.17 38.43 -22.02
C ILE A 188 -4.99 38.30 -23.54
N GLY A 189 -4.62 37.10 -24.04
CA GLY A 189 -4.52 36.81 -25.48
C GLY A 189 -5.84 36.57 -26.23
N MET A 190 -7.00 36.62 -25.55
CA MET A 190 -8.33 36.52 -26.16
C MET A 190 -9.08 37.87 -26.20
N ARG A 191 -8.42 38.98 -25.90
CA ARG A 191 -8.97 40.34 -26.00
C ARG A 191 -8.37 41.12 -27.17
#